data_AF-A0A1I7UX80-F1
#
_entry.id   AF-A0A1I7UX80-F1
#
_cell.length_a   1.000
_cell.length_b   1.000
_cell.length_c   1.000
_cell.angle_alpha   90.00
_cell.angle_beta   90.00
_cell.angle_gamma   90.00
#
_symmetry.space_group_name_H-M   'P 1'
#
loop_
_entity.id
_entity.type
_entity.pdbx_description
1 polymer ?
#
loop_
_entity_poly.entity_id
_entity_poly.type
_entity_poly.pdbx_seq_one_letter_code
_entity_poly.pdbx_strand_id
1 'polypeptide(L)'
;MMGRAGRPQFDDSAVAVIYVQDSKKTFYKKFLYEPFPVESSLLPVLPNHVNAEISAGTIDSKQGIVEYLSGTYLYRRLFANPNYYGLEEDSEEAMLKFITQIVDDSVSELLQSECIHVDPENDVIKPTPFGRIASVYYLQHETIRFLVKALHSECSIENMLKILTDVPEYAEIPVRHNEDLINTELQKKLRIRFSTSVMGTSACKAHLLFQAHFMRTPLPTDYRTDLKSVLDQCIRILQAMREMTRLRNWLSATINIVVLQQMCHSAR
;
A
#
# COMPACT_ATOMS: atom_id res chain seq x y z
N MET A 1 -22.52 -11.27 4.14
CA MET A 1 -23.02 -12.60 3.71
C MET A 1 -24.37 -12.91 4.33
N MET A 2 -24.54 -12.84 5.65
CA MET A 2 -25.83 -13.13 6.33
C MET A 2 -26.99 -12.23 5.91
N GLY A 3 -26.76 -10.94 5.64
CA GLY A 3 -27.82 -10.02 5.17
C GLY A 3 -28.41 -10.34 3.80
N ARG A 4 -27.93 -11.39 3.12
CA ARG A 4 -28.56 -11.94 1.89
C ARG A 4 -29.53 -13.08 2.19
N ALA A 5 -29.62 -13.54 3.44
CA ALA A 5 -30.56 -14.57 3.83
C ALA A 5 -31.94 -13.95 4.03
N GLY A 6 -32.95 -14.53 3.37
CA GLY A 6 -34.33 -14.05 3.39
C GLY A 6 -34.60 -12.99 2.31
N ARG A 7 -35.74 -13.13 1.64
CA ARG A 7 -36.22 -12.15 0.67
C ARG A 7 -37.22 -11.23 1.36
N PRO A 8 -36.93 -9.92 1.47
CA PRO A 8 -37.90 -8.96 1.98
C PRO A 8 -39.21 -9.09 1.19
N GLN A 9 -40.35 -9.11 1.89
CA GLN A 9 -41.72 -9.25 1.35
C GLN A 9 -42.17 -10.66 0.91
N PHE A 10 -41.28 -11.66 0.84
CA PHE A 10 -41.65 -13.03 0.44
C PHE A 10 -41.49 -14.07 1.54
N ASP A 11 -40.44 -13.94 2.36
CA ASP A 11 -40.11 -14.93 3.38
C ASP A 11 -40.39 -14.35 4.78
N ASP A 12 -41.10 -15.11 5.63
CA ASP A 12 -41.41 -14.72 7.01
C ASP A 12 -40.23 -14.92 7.97
N SER A 13 -39.26 -15.75 7.59
CA SER A 13 -38.04 -15.99 8.37
C SER A 13 -36.88 -16.37 7.45
N ALA A 14 -35.66 -16.18 7.95
CA ALA A 14 -34.44 -16.51 7.25
C ALA A 14 -33.50 -17.30 8.17
N VAL A 15 -32.84 -18.30 7.59
CA VAL A 15 -31.85 -19.12 8.32
C VAL A 15 -30.50 -18.98 7.64
N ALA A 16 -29.49 -18.61 8.42
CA ALA A 16 -28.09 -18.60 7.98
C ALA A 16 -27.29 -19.59 8.83
N VAL A 17 -26.70 -20.60 8.20
CA VAL A 17 -25.85 -21.59 8.86
C VAL A 17 -24.39 -21.22 8.61
N ILE A 18 -23.64 -21.01 9.70
CA ILE A 18 -22.23 -20.59 9.65
C ILE A 18 -21.36 -21.74 10.11
N TYR A 19 -20.60 -22.32 9.19
CA TYR A 19 -19.59 -23.33 9.49
C TYR A 19 -18.27 -22.65 9.81
N VAL A 20 -17.79 -22.80 11.04
CA VAL A 20 -16.53 -22.23 11.53
C VAL A 20 -15.79 -23.27 12.37
N GLN A 21 -14.47 -23.11 12.48
CA GLN A 21 -13.67 -23.87 13.43
C GLN A 21 -14.17 -23.58 14.85
N ASP A 22 -14.14 -24.60 15.71
CA ASP A 22 -14.65 -24.50 17.09
C ASP A 22 -14.01 -23.35 17.88
N SER A 23 -12.70 -23.10 17.68
CA SER A 23 -11.94 -21.99 18.27
C SER A 23 -12.49 -20.60 17.92
N LYS A 24 -13.17 -20.44 16.78
CA LYS A 24 -13.76 -19.17 16.32
C LYS A 24 -15.27 -19.08 16.59
N LYS A 25 -15.90 -20.18 17.03
CA LYS A 25 -17.35 -20.24 17.27
C LYS A 25 -17.81 -19.18 18.26
N THR A 26 -17.14 -19.05 19.41
CA THR A 26 -17.49 -18.06 20.44
C THR A 26 -17.35 -16.62 19.93
N PHE A 27 -16.29 -16.35 19.15
CA PHE A 27 -16.06 -15.05 18.53
C PHE A 27 -17.20 -14.66 17.59
N TYR A 28 -17.53 -15.52 16.61
CA TYR A 28 -18.62 -15.25 15.67
C TYR A 28 -19.97 -15.20 16.39
N LYS A 29 -20.24 -16.11 17.33
CA LYS A 29 -21.49 -16.12 18.11
C LYS A 29 -21.69 -14.78 18.83
N LYS A 30 -20.66 -14.24 19.49
CA LYS A 30 -20.76 -12.96 20.19
C LYS A 30 -21.12 -11.82 19.22
N PHE A 31 -20.35 -11.65 18.15
CA PHE A 31 -20.52 -10.52 17.23
C PHE A 31 -21.65 -10.66 16.19
N LEU A 32 -22.38 -11.77 16.21
CA LEU A 32 -23.64 -11.91 15.48
C LEU A 32 -24.83 -11.33 16.27
N TYR A 33 -24.74 -11.32 17.61
CA TYR A 33 -25.79 -10.80 18.48
C TYR A 33 -25.43 -9.45 19.11
N GLU A 34 -24.14 -9.16 19.24
CA GLU A 34 -23.62 -7.87 19.70
C GLU A 34 -22.91 -7.13 18.55
N PRO A 35 -23.03 -5.80 18.43
CA PRO A 35 -22.29 -5.03 17.44
C PRO A 35 -20.77 -5.24 17.55
N PHE A 36 -20.10 -5.32 16.41
CA PHE A 36 -18.64 -5.42 16.37
C PHE A 36 -17.99 -4.06 16.71
N PRO A 37 -17.06 -3.98 17.67
CA PRO A 37 -16.38 -2.73 17.99
C PRO A 37 -15.49 -2.31 16.82
N VAL A 38 -15.67 -1.09 16.34
CA VAL A 38 -14.88 -0.54 15.23
C VAL A 38 -13.78 0.36 15.80
N GLU A 39 -12.53 0.01 15.52
CA GLU A 39 -11.35 0.78 15.89
C GLU A 39 -10.71 1.43 14.66
N SER A 40 -9.84 2.41 14.89
CA SER A 40 -9.12 3.09 13.81
C SER A 40 -7.86 2.32 13.42
N SER A 41 -7.62 2.17 12.12
CA SER A 41 -6.36 1.64 11.55
C SER A 41 -5.56 2.74 10.84
N LEU A 42 -5.73 4.00 11.25
CA LEU A 42 -5.05 5.14 10.62
C LEU A 42 -3.55 5.21 10.94
N LEU A 43 -3.13 4.77 12.13
CA LEU A 43 -1.73 4.92 12.60
C LEU A 43 -0.68 4.41 11.61
N PRO A 44 -0.79 3.18 11.04
CA PRO A 44 0.25 2.65 10.16
C PRO A 44 0.36 3.38 8.83
N VAL A 45 -0.71 4.08 8.39
CA VAL A 45 -0.77 4.77 7.10
C VAL A 45 -0.77 6.29 7.24
N LEU A 46 -0.66 6.79 8.48
CA LEU A 46 -0.74 8.22 8.77
C LEU A 46 0.28 9.06 7.98
N PRO A 47 1.56 8.65 7.82
CA PRO A 47 2.51 9.45 7.05
C PRO A 47 2.04 9.70 5.60
N ASN A 48 1.37 8.73 4.97
CA ASN A 48 0.83 8.89 3.62
C ASN A 48 -0.24 9.98 3.54
N HIS A 49 -1.15 10.00 4.53
CA HIS A 49 -2.19 11.03 4.60
C HIS A 49 -1.62 12.41 4.92
N VAL A 50 -0.68 12.49 5.86
CA VAL A 50 0.02 13.73 6.20
C VAL A 50 0.76 14.29 4.98
N ASN A 51 1.46 13.45 4.21
CA ASN A 51 2.12 13.88 2.96
C ASN A 51 1.12 14.40 1.93
N ALA A 52 -0.07 13.80 1.84
CA ALA A 52 -1.11 14.26 0.93
C ALA A 52 -1.61 15.66 1.31
N GLU A 53 -1.89 15.91 2.59
CA GLU A 53 -2.34 17.20 3.11
C GLU A 53 -1.26 18.28 3.02
N ILE A 54 0.00 17.94 3.28
CA ILE A 54 1.14 18.86 3.06
C ILE A 54 1.29 19.19 1.57
N SER A 55 1.12 18.20 0.70
CA SER A 55 1.16 18.41 -0.76
C SER A 55 -0.01 19.26 -1.28
N ALA A 56 -1.17 19.16 -0.63
CA ALA A 56 -2.35 19.99 -0.91
C ALA A 56 -2.21 21.43 -0.37
N GLY A 57 -1.30 21.66 0.58
CA GLY A 57 -1.11 22.94 1.26
C GLY A 57 -2.08 23.16 2.43
N THR A 58 -2.77 22.12 2.90
CA THR A 58 -3.62 22.18 4.11
C THR A 58 -2.78 22.24 5.39
N ILE A 59 -1.64 21.54 5.39
CA ILE A 59 -0.72 21.44 6.53
C ILE A 59 0.63 22.03 6.15
N ASP A 60 1.13 22.95 6.98
CA ASP A 60 2.42 23.63 6.80
C ASP A 60 3.32 23.56 8.05
N SER A 61 2.87 22.92 9.13
CA SER A 61 3.56 22.88 10.42
C SER A 61 3.21 21.62 11.20
N LYS A 62 4.03 21.26 12.21
CA LYS A 62 3.73 20.12 13.11
C LYS A 62 2.42 20.32 13.86
N GLN A 63 2.12 21.56 14.26
CA GLN A 63 0.86 21.91 14.91
C GLN A 63 -0.33 21.64 13.99
N GLY A 64 -0.20 21.95 12.68
CA GLY A 64 -1.23 21.60 11.70
C GLY A 64 -1.50 20.09 11.59
N ILE A 65 -0.49 19.24 11.80
CA ILE A 65 -0.66 17.78 11.85
C ILE A 65 -1.46 17.36 13.08
N VAL A 66 -1.19 17.97 14.25
CA VAL A 66 -1.97 17.72 15.48
C VAL A 66 -3.43 18.12 15.28
N GLU A 67 -3.68 19.28 14.67
CA GLU A 67 -5.02 19.75 14.34
C GLU A 67 -5.73 18.81 13.37
N TYR A 68 -5.04 18.36 12.31
CA TYR A 68 -5.56 17.35 11.38
C TYR A 68 -5.95 16.06 12.12
N LEU A 69 -5.07 15.55 13.00
CA LEU A 69 -5.33 14.36 13.79
C LEU A 69 -6.56 14.51 14.68
N SER A 70 -6.75 15.69 15.30
CA SER A 70 -7.92 15.96 16.16
C SER A 70 -9.27 15.78 15.44
N GLY A 71 -9.29 15.97 14.12
CA GLY A 71 -10.48 15.76 13.27
C GLY A 71 -10.77 14.31 12.91
N THR A 72 -9.89 13.36 13.25
CA THR A 72 -9.99 11.97 12.81
C THR A 72 -10.75 11.07 13.77
N TYR A 73 -11.23 9.92 13.26
CA TYR A 73 -11.79 8.86 14.09
C TYR A 73 -10.76 8.26 15.06
N LEU A 74 -9.47 8.25 14.67
CA LEU A 74 -8.37 7.82 15.52
C LEU A 74 -8.34 8.62 16.82
N TYR A 75 -8.37 9.95 16.74
CA TYR A 75 -8.33 10.80 17.92
C TYR A 75 -9.49 10.48 18.86
N ARG A 76 -10.72 10.39 18.36
CA ARG A 76 -11.89 10.02 19.19
C ARG A 76 -11.75 8.65 19.86
N ARG A 77 -11.18 7.67 19.15
CA ARG A 77 -10.97 6.31 19.70
C ARG A 77 -9.80 6.23 20.66
N LEU A 78 -8.79 7.08 20.51
CA LEU A 78 -7.66 7.16 21.41
C LEU A 78 -8.12 7.45 22.84
N PHE A 79 -9.01 8.41 23.05
CA PHE A 79 -9.60 8.72 24.36
C PHE A 79 -10.60 7.68 24.86
N ALA A 80 -11.20 6.88 23.97
CA ALA A 80 -12.20 5.89 24.34
C ALA A 80 -11.63 4.51 24.66
N ASN A 81 -10.48 4.17 24.07
CA ASN A 81 -9.81 2.88 24.25
C ASN A 81 -8.29 2.99 24.01
N PRO A 82 -7.54 3.68 24.89
CA PRO A 82 -6.10 3.91 24.71
C PRO A 82 -5.29 2.61 24.61
N ASN A 83 -5.66 1.60 25.42
CA ASN A 83 -5.00 0.29 25.47
C ASN A 83 -4.93 -0.40 24.09
N TYR A 84 -5.93 -0.19 23.22
CA TYR A 84 -5.93 -0.76 21.87
C TYR A 84 -4.78 -0.20 21.01
N TYR A 85 -4.41 1.05 21.24
CA TYR A 85 -3.34 1.75 20.53
C TYR A 85 -1.97 1.63 21.22
N GLY A 86 -1.86 0.82 22.29
CA GLY A 86 -0.61 0.56 23.00
C GLY A 86 -0.29 1.56 24.12
N LEU A 87 -1.28 2.35 24.56
CA LEU A 87 -1.13 3.23 25.72
C LEU A 87 -1.55 2.50 27.00
N GLU A 88 -0.62 2.33 27.94
CA GLU A 88 -0.87 1.69 29.25
C GLU A 88 -1.48 2.67 30.27
N GLU A 89 -1.17 3.97 30.15
CA GLU A 89 -1.68 5.02 31.04
C GLU A 89 -2.81 5.81 30.39
N ASP A 90 -3.96 5.85 31.07
CA ASP A 90 -5.15 6.61 30.65
C ASP A 90 -5.15 8.04 31.22
N SER A 91 -4.02 8.75 31.08
CA SER A 91 -3.89 10.14 31.49
C SER A 91 -3.88 11.07 30.28
N GLU A 92 -4.47 12.27 30.42
CA GLU A 92 -4.44 13.28 29.36
C GLU A 92 -3.01 13.64 28.94
N GLU A 93 -2.08 13.68 29.90
CA GLU A 93 -0.67 13.93 29.62
C GLU A 93 -0.02 12.81 28.78
N ALA A 94 -0.32 11.54 29.07
CA ALA A 94 0.19 10.41 28.29
C ALA A 94 -0.35 10.42 26.86
N MET A 95 -1.64 10.73 26.68
CA MET A 95 -2.25 10.84 25.36
C MET A 95 -1.66 11.98 24.53
N LEU A 96 -1.43 13.16 25.14
CA LEU A 96 -0.78 14.27 24.45
C LEU A 96 0.65 13.93 24.04
N LYS A 97 1.42 13.27 24.92
CA LYS A 97 2.77 12.78 24.59
C LYS A 97 2.74 11.79 23.42
N PHE A 98 1.77 10.89 23.41
CA PHE A 98 1.60 9.92 22.33
C PHE A 98 1.28 10.57 20.99
N ILE A 99 0.39 11.56 20.97
CA ILE A 99 0.06 12.32 19.77
C ILE A 99 1.31 13.04 19.24
N THR A 100 2.06 13.72 20.12
CA THR A 100 3.33 14.37 19.74
C THR A 100 4.32 13.37 19.15
N GLN A 101 4.48 12.20 19.77
CA GLN A 101 5.34 11.14 19.28
C GLN A 101 4.93 10.67 17.88
N ILE A 102 3.64 10.42 17.65
CA ILE A 102 3.11 10.01 16.34
C ILE A 102 3.38 11.07 15.27
N VAL A 103 3.22 12.35 15.61
CA VAL A 103 3.47 13.47 14.70
C VAL A 103 4.95 13.54 14.34
N ASP A 104 5.84 13.45 15.34
CA ASP A 104 7.28 13.46 15.15
C ASP A 104 7.76 12.26 14.32
N ASP A 105 7.23 11.07 14.60
CA ASP A 105 7.52 9.85 13.83
C ASP A 105 7.06 9.99 12.39
N SER A 106 5.86 10.54 12.16
CA SER A 106 5.33 10.76 10.82
C SER A 106 6.19 11.74 10.02
N VAL A 107 6.62 12.84 10.64
CA VAL A 107 7.51 13.83 10.01
C VAL A 107 8.87 13.21 9.73
N SER A 108 9.43 12.44 10.68
CA SER A 108 10.70 11.73 10.50
C SER A 108 10.66 10.75 9.33
N GLU A 109 9.60 9.94 9.22
CA GLU A 109 9.41 9.00 8.12
C GLU A 109 9.27 9.72 6.77
N LEU A 110 8.55 10.83 6.71
CA LEU A 110 8.42 11.60 5.47
C LEU A 110 9.73 12.29 5.06
N LEU A 111 10.52 12.75 6.01
CA LEU A 111 11.88 13.27 5.77
C LEU A 111 12.80 12.19 5.23
N GLN A 112 12.80 10.99 5.84
CA GLN A 112 13.58 9.85 5.36
C GLN A 112 13.17 9.39 3.95
N SER A 113 11.91 9.60 3.56
CA SER A 113 11.40 9.34 2.21
C SER A 113 11.66 10.47 1.22
N GLU A 114 12.38 11.53 1.61
CA GLU A 114 12.59 12.76 0.82
C GLU A 114 11.28 13.41 0.34
N CYS A 115 10.15 13.17 1.02
CA CYS A 115 8.82 13.65 0.61
C CYS A 115 8.51 15.07 1.09
N ILE A 116 9.11 15.47 2.21
CA ILE A 116 8.94 16.80 2.80
C ILE A 116 10.31 17.47 3.06
N HIS A 117 10.29 18.78 3.20
CA HIS A 117 11.42 19.59 3.62
C HIS A 117 10.95 20.50 4.78
N VAL A 118 11.69 20.50 5.89
CA VAL A 118 11.43 21.37 7.03
C VAL A 118 12.41 22.53 7.00
N ASP A 119 11.90 23.76 6.95
CA ASP A 119 12.70 24.97 7.00
C ASP A 119 13.19 25.23 8.44
N PRO A 120 14.51 25.21 8.71
CA PRO A 120 15.03 25.31 10.08
C PRO A 120 14.84 26.69 10.72
N GLU A 121 14.59 27.74 9.95
CA GLU A 121 14.45 29.10 10.50
C GLU A 121 13.01 29.40 10.96
N ASN A 122 12.02 28.82 10.28
CA ASN A 122 10.60 29.14 10.49
C ASN A 122 9.74 27.94 10.95
N ASP A 123 10.33 26.75 11.07
CA ASP A 123 9.64 25.47 11.36
C ASP A 123 8.48 25.17 10.38
N VAL A 124 8.61 25.67 9.14
CA VAL A 124 7.61 25.49 8.08
C VAL A 124 7.93 24.24 7.28
N ILE A 125 6.95 23.35 7.17
CA ILE A 125 6.99 22.11 6.41
C ILE A 125 6.50 22.37 4.99
N LYS A 126 7.30 22.03 3.99
CA LYS A 126 6.98 22.16 2.57
C LYS A 126 7.07 20.81 1.86
N PRO A 127 6.18 20.52 0.90
CA PRO A 127 6.27 19.29 0.11
C PRO A 127 7.43 19.39 -0.90
N THR A 128 8.19 18.31 -1.05
CA THR A 128 9.17 18.18 -2.13
C THR A 128 8.47 17.73 -3.43
N PRO A 129 9.14 17.79 -4.60
CA PRO A 129 8.62 17.16 -5.82
C PRO A 129 8.28 15.68 -5.63
N PHE A 130 9.03 14.94 -4.79
CA PHE A 130 8.76 13.53 -4.50
C PHE A 130 7.50 13.33 -3.65
N GLY A 131 7.28 14.18 -2.64
CA GLY A 131 6.03 14.16 -1.86
C GLY A 131 4.81 14.43 -2.73
N ARG A 132 4.93 15.37 -3.68
CA ARG A 132 3.89 15.66 -4.68
C ARG A 132 3.62 14.48 -5.61
N ILE A 133 4.67 13.79 -6.08
CA ILE A 133 4.52 12.57 -6.89
C ILE A 133 3.77 11.49 -6.09
N ALA A 134 4.15 11.24 -4.82
CA ALA A 134 3.43 10.29 -3.96
C ALA A 134 1.94 10.63 -3.84
N SER A 135 1.63 11.91 -3.58
CA SER A 135 0.25 12.38 -3.43
C SER A 135 -0.56 12.26 -4.73
N VAL A 136 -0.02 12.73 -5.86
CA VAL A 136 -0.74 12.74 -7.16
C VAL A 136 -1.02 11.32 -7.66
N TYR A 137 -0.09 10.39 -7.48
CA TYR A 137 -0.22 9.01 -7.97
C TYR A 137 -0.71 8.04 -6.87
N TYR A 138 -1.12 8.55 -5.70
CA TYR A 138 -1.61 7.75 -4.57
C TYR A 138 -0.63 6.66 -4.13
N LEU A 139 0.67 6.92 -4.18
CA LEU A 139 1.71 5.97 -3.80
C LEU A 139 2.06 6.08 -2.33
N GLN A 140 2.57 4.98 -1.77
CA GLN A 140 3.12 4.97 -0.42
C GLN A 140 4.44 5.77 -0.38
N HIS A 141 4.70 6.49 0.71
CA HIS A 141 5.95 7.23 0.88
C HIS A 141 7.17 6.29 0.95
N GLU A 142 6.97 5.05 1.39
CA GLU A 142 7.96 3.98 1.38
C GLU A 142 8.32 3.57 -0.05
N THR A 143 7.36 3.59 -0.97
CA THR A 143 7.61 3.34 -2.39
C THR A 143 8.48 4.42 -2.99
N ILE A 144 8.20 5.69 -2.70
CA ILE A 144 9.06 6.78 -3.13
C ILE A 144 10.47 6.61 -2.55
N ARG A 145 10.60 6.30 -1.26
CA ARG A 145 11.90 6.01 -0.62
C ARG A 145 12.66 4.90 -1.32
N PHE A 146 11.97 3.82 -1.69
CA PHE A 146 12.56 2.70 -2.42
C PHE A 146 12.99 3.13 -3.83
N LEU A 147 12.13 3.82 -4.57
CA LEU A 147 12.39 4.27 -5.94
C LEU A 147 13.56 5.27 -6.01
N VAL A 148 13.68 6.19 -5.04
CA VAL A 148 14.81 7.13 -4.97
C VAL A 148 16.15 6.39 -4.84
N LYS A 149 16.18 5.28 -4.08
CA LYS A 149 17.39 4.47 -3.88
C LYS A 149 17.68 3.51 -5.04
N ALA A 150 16.64 2.97 -5.65
CA ALA A 150 16.76 1.91 -6.65
C ALA A 150 16.94 2.42 -8.08
N LEU A 151 16.37 3.58 -8.43
CA LEU A 151 16.48 4.14 -9.78
C LEU A 151 17.83 4.83 -9.99
N HIS A 152 18.43 4.59 -11.16
CA HIS A 152 19.65 5.25 -11.63
C HIS A 152 19.57 5.56 -13.13
N SER A 153 20.51 6.34 -13.66
CA SER A 153 20.49 6.84 -15.05
C SER A 153 20.50 5.74 -16.12
N GLU A 154 21.17 4.62 -15.83
CA GLU A 154 21.40 3.50 -16.75
C GLU A 154 20.57 2.24 -16.43
N CYS A 155 19.37 2.40 -15.86
CA CYS A 155 18.49 1.25 -15.62
C CYS A 155 18.04 0.60 -16.94
N SER A 156 18.35 -0.69 -17.13
CA SER A 156 17.80 -1.52 -18.20
C SER A 156 16.31 -1.81 -17.97
N ILE A 157 15.58 -2.20 -19.03
CA ILE A 157 14.15 -2.57 -18.93
C ILE A 157 13.95 -3.73 -17.94
N GLU A 158 14.87 -4.71 -17.92
CA GLU A 158 14.82 -5.84 -16.98
C GLU A 158 14.99 -5.37 -15.53
N ASN A 159 15.96 -4.49 -15.27
CA ASN A 159 16.15 -3.90 -13.94
C ASN A 159 14.93 -3.05 -13.53
N MET A 160 14.34 -2.29 -14.47
CA MET A 160 13.13 -1.52 -14.20
C MET A 160 11.94 -2.40 -13.87
N LEU A 161 11.78 -3.53 -14.55
CA LEU A 161 10.73 -4.48 -14.23
C LEU A 161 10.93 -5.06 -12.82
N LYS A 162 12.17 -5.36 -12.44
CA LYS A 162 12.50 -5.82 -11.08
C LYS A 162 12.19 -4.75 -10.03
N ILE A 163 12.61 -3.50 -10.27
CA ILE A 163 12.31 -2.36 -9.39
C ILE A 163 10.80 -2.19 -9.26
N LEU A 164 10.07 -2.23 -10.38
CA LEU A 164 8.61 -2.13 -10.39
C LEU A 164 7.98 -3.22 -9.52
N THR A 165 8.46 -4.46 -9.59
CA THR A 165 7.85 -5.59 -8.86
C THR A 165 8.20 -5.65 -7.38
N ASP A 166 9.30 -5.01 -6.98
CA ASP A 166 9.79 -4.99 -5.60
C ASP A 166 9.19 -3.83 -4.78
N VAL A 167 8.34 -2.99 -5.37
CA VAL A 167 7.70 -1.87 -4.67
C VAL A 167 6.68 -2.34 -3.61
N PRO A 168 6.53 -1.59 -2.50
CA PRO A 168 5.56 -1.87 -1.44
C PRO A 168 4.11 -2.08 -1.89
N GLU A 169 3.64 -1.43 -2.97
CA GLU A 169 2.27 -1.60 -3.46
C GLU A 169 1.93 -3.03 -3.86
N TYR A 170 2.92 -3.82 -4.26
CA TYR A 170 2.71 -5.23 -4.62
C TYR A 170 2.79 -6.17 -3.42
N ALA A 171 3.08 -5.67 -2.21
CA ALA A 171 3.02 -6.47 -0.99
C ALA A 171 1.61 -7.02 -0.71
N GLU A 172 0.56 -6.34 -1.19
CA GLU A 172 -0.84 -6.75 -1.04
C GLU A 172 -1.28 -7.86 -1.99
N ILE A 173 -0.45 -8.26 -2.97
CA ILE A 173 -0.79 -9.35 -3.87
C ILE A 173 -0.93 -10.64 -3.05
N PRO A 174 -2.07 -11.35 -3.15
CA PRO A 174 -2.28 -12.56 -2.37
C PRO A 174 -1.30 -13.64 -2.80
N VAL A 175 -0.59 -14.22 -1.84
CA VAL A 175 0.16 -15.47 -2.03
C VAL A 175 -0.59 -16.59 -1.34
N ARG A 176 -1.15 -17.51 -2.12
CA ARG A 176 -1.97 -18.63 -1.62
C ARG A 176 -1.10 -19.86 -1.36
N HIS A 177 -1.63 -20.79 -0.58
CA HIS A 177 -0.94 -22.05 -0.27
C HIS A 177 -0.62 -22.83 -1.56
N ASN A 178 0.59 -23.41 -1.66
CA ASN A 178 1.11 -24.16 -2.81
C ASN A 178 1.33 -23.34 -4.10
N GLU A 179 1.20 -22.01 -4.06
CA GLU A 179 1.51 -21.18 -5.24
C GLU A 179 3.01 -21.12 -5.53
N ASP A 180 3.88 -21.45 -4.58
CA ASP A 180 5.33 -21.60 -4.77
C ASP A 180 5.66 -22.68 -5.82
N LEU A 181 4.95 -23.81 -5.79
CA LEU A 181 5.08 -24.88 -6.78
C LEU A 181 4.61 -24.41 -8.16
N ILE A 182 3.47 -23.70 -8.21
CA ILE A 182 2.90 -23.16 -9.46
C ILE A 182 3.85 -22.10 -10.06
N ASN A 183 4.39 -21.21 -9.23
CA ASN A 183 5.38 -20.21 -9.61
C ASN A 183 6.65 -20.86 -10.18
N THR A 184 7.10 -21.96 -9.57
CA THR A 184 8.26 -22.73 -10.03
C THR A 184 8.01 -23.35 -11.42
N GLU A 185 6.81 -23.91 -11.66
CA GLU A 185 6.44 -24.45 -12.98
C GLU A 185 6.22 -23.35 -14.02
N LEU A 186 5.63 -22.22 -13.63
CA LEU A 186 5.42 -21.07 -14.50
C LEU A 186 6.75 -20.49 -14.96
N GLN A 187 7.70 -20.32 -14.05
CA GLN A 187 9.05 -19.84 -14.33
C GLN A 187 9.77 -20.64 -15.43
N LYS A 188 9.57 -21.96 -15.51
CA LYS A 188 10.21 -22.79 -16.55
C LYS A 188 9.85 -22.36 -17.97
N LYS A 189 8.70 -21.68 -18.13
CA LYS A 189 8.18 -21.16 -19.40
C LYS A 189 8.59 -19.71 -19.67
N LEU A 190 9.18 -19.03 -18.69
CA LEU A 190 9.51 -17.61 -18.73
C LEU A 190 11.02 -17.38 -18.96
N ARG A 191 11.37 -16.17 -19.40
CA ARG A 191 12.76 -15.83 -19.78
C ARG A 191 13.63 -15.52 -18.57
N ILE A 192 13.16 -14.68 -17.65
CA ILE A 192 13.91 -14.23 -16.47
C ILE A 192 13.63 -15.19 -15.32
N ARG A 193 14.72 -15.72 -14.74
CA ARG A 193 14.67 -16.70 -13.65
C ARG A 193 15.09 -16.07 -12.32
N PHE A 194 14.40 -16.48 -11.27
CA PHE A 194 14.58 -16.17 -9.87
C PHE A 194 15.08 -17.39 -9.09
N SER A 195 15.70 -17.11 -7.94
CA SER A 195 16.02 -18.14 -6.96
C SER A 195 14.75 -18.78 -6.42
N THR A 196 14.79 -20.11 -6.24
CA THR A 196 13.68 -20.90 -5.66
C THR A 196 13.28 -20.40 -4.26
N SER A 197 14.20 -19.78 -3.52
CA SER A 197 13.94 -19.22 -2.18
C SER A 197 12.92 -18.07 -2.16
N VAL A 198 12.68 -17.42 -3.30
CA VAL A 198 11.86 -16.20 -3.40
C VAL A 198 10.47 -16.49 -3.98
N MET A 199 10.18 -17.75 -4.33
CA MET A 199 8.94 -18.17 -5.02
C MET A 199 7.66 -17.95 -4.23
N GLY A 200 7.76 -17.87 -2.90
CA GLY A 200 6.64 -17.56 -2.00
C GLY A 200 6.44 -16.08 -1.74
N THR A 201 7.21 -15.18 -2.37
CA THR A 201 7.07 -13.73 -2.15
C THR A 201 6.09 -13.11 -3.15
N SER A 202 5.37 -12.08 -2.70
CA SER A 202 4.46 -11.31 -3.54
C SER A 202 5.18 -10.60 -4.68
N ALA A 203 6.39 -10.06 -4.43
CA ALA A 203 7.23 -9.43 -5.44
C ALA A 203 7.62 -10.40 -6.58
N CYS A 204 8.06 -11.63 -6.24
CA CYS A 204 8.35 -12.65 -7.25
C CYS A 204 7.10 -13.01 -8.05
N LYS A 205 5.95 -13.19 -7.38
CA LYS A 205 4.68 -13.45 -8.05
C LYS A 205 4.32 -12.33 -9.02
N ALA A 206 4.42 -11.05 -8.61
CA ALA A 206 4.19 -9.90 -9.47
C ALA A 206 5.07 -9.95 -10.73
N HIS A 207 6.36 -10.26 -10.53
CA HIS A 207 7.31 -10.33 -11.63
C HIS A 207 7.01 -11.46 -12.62
N LEU A 208 6.67 -12.65 -12.13
CA LEU A 208 6.25 -13.77 -12.98
C LEU A 208 4.97 -13.44 -13.76
N LEU A 209 4.02 -12.73 -13.14
CA LEU A 209 2.79 -12.29 -13.79
C LEU A 209 3.06 -11.29 -14.92
N PHE A 210 3.94 -10.30 -14.72
CA PHE A 210 4.34 -9.38 -15.79
C PHE A 210 5.02 -10.11 -16.96
N GLN A 211 5.94 -11.03 -16.67
CA GLN A 211 6.57 -11.82 -17.71
C GLN A 211 5.54 -12.68 -18.48
N ALA A 212 4.63 -13.33 -17.77
CA ALA A 212 3.56 -14.12 -18.37
C ALA A 212 2.65 -13.27 -19.26
N HIS A 213 2.35 -12.03 -18.86
CA HIS A 213 1.61 -11.05 -19.65
C HIS A 213 2.35 -10.68 -20.94
N PHE A 214 3.64 -10.31 -20.84
CA PHE A 214 4.45 -9.96 -22.01
C PHE A 214 4.63 -11.12 -23.00
N MET A 215 4.69 -12.35 -22.48
CA MET A 215 4.84 -13.57 -23.29
C MET A 215 3.50 -14.18 -23.73
N ARG A 216 2.36 -13.64 -23.29
CA ARG A 216 1.01 -14.18 -23.52
C ARG A 216 0.88 -15.65 -23.09
N THR A 217 1.55 -16.02 -22.00
CA THR A 217 1.53 -17.38 -21.45
C THR A 217 0.15 -17.67 -20.84
N PRO A 218 -0.44 -18.84 -21.07
CA PRO A 218 -1.72 -19.19 -20.48
C PRO A 218 -1.62 -19.31 -18.95
N LEU A 219 -2.46 -18.56 -18.23
CA LEU A 219 -2.52 -18.54 -16.77
C LEU A 219 -3.82 -19.20 -16.25
N PRO A 220 -3.76 -19.86 -15.07
CA PRO A 220 -4.94 -20.29 -14.31
C PRO A 220 -5.87 -19.11 -13.96
N THR A 221 -7.13 -19.39 -13.64
CA THR A 221 -8.15 -18.35 -13.33
C THR A 221 -7.71 -17.41 -12.21
N ASP A 222 -7.16 -17.95 -11.13
CA ASP A 222 -6.74 -17.15 -9.97
C ASP A 222 -5.56 -16.23 -10.31
N TYR A 223 -4.63 -16.70 -11.14
CA TYR A 223 -3.51 -15.89 -11.63
C TYR A 223 -3.97 -14.82 -12.63
N ARG A 224 -5.08 -15.02 -13.35
CA ARG A 224 -5.67 -13.98 -14.21
C ARG A 224 -6.29 -12.86 -13.37
N THR A 225 -6.96 -13.20 -12.27
CA THR A 225 -7.48 -12.18 -11.35
C THR A 225 -6.35 -11.40 -10.71
N ASP A 226 -5.28 -12.09 -10.29
CA ASP A 226 -4.12 -11.44 -9.69
C ASP A 226 -3.38 -10.57 -10.72
N LEU A 227 -3.21 -11.05 -11.97
CA LEU A 227 -2.63 -10.27 -13.07
C LEU A 227 -3.40 -8.98 -13.32
N LYS A 228 -4.73 -9.02 -13.29
CA LYS A 228 -5.54 -7.81 -13.45
C LYS A 228 -5.23 -6.80 -12.35
N SER A 229 -5.20 -7.24 -11.09
CA SER A 229 -4.81 -6.38 -9.97
C SER A 229 -3.41 -5.80 -10.15
N VAL A 230 -2.43 -6.60 -10.60
CA VAL A 230 -1.07 -6.12 -10.87
C VAL A 230 -1.04 -5.04 -11.96
N LEU A 231 -1.73 -5.27 -13.08
CA LEU A 231 -1.76 -4.34 -14.22
C LEU A 231 -2.54 -3.05 -13.91
N ASP A 232 -3.58 -3.11 -13.07
CA ASP A 232 -4.34 -1.92 -12.67
C ASP A 232 -3.45 -0.99 -11.81
N GLN A 233 -2.59 -1.55 -10.95
CA GLN A 233 -1.64 -0.79 -10.14
C GLN A 233 -0.42 -0.29 -10.93
N CYS A 234 -0.01 -1.01 -11.98
CA CYS A 234 1.26 -0.71 -12.66
C CYS A 234 1.28 0.68 -13.33
N ILE A 235 0.12 1.19 -13.77
CA ILE A 235 0.03 2.45 -14.51
C ILE A 235 0.47 3.62 -13.65
N ARG A 236 -0.05 3.73 -12.42
CA ARG A 236 0.30 4.83 -11.50
C ARG A 236 1.76 4.77 -11.06
N ILE A 237 2.29 3.56 -10.82
CA ILE A 237 3.68 3.36 -10.39
C ILE A 237 4.64 3.73 -11.52
N LEU A 238 4.39 3.28 -12.76
CA LEU A 238 5.23 3.62 -13.92
C LEU A 238 5.18 5.11 -14.25
N GLN A 239 4.03 5.76 -14.11
CA GLN A 239 3.92 7.22 -14.28
C GLN A 239 4.74 7.99 -13.23
N ALA A 240 4.71 7.55 -11.97
CA ALA A 240 5.55 8.11 -10.92
C ALA A 240 7.05 7.88 -11.19
N MET A 241 7.45 6.66 -11.54
CA MET A 241 8.84 6.36 -11.92
C MET A 241 9.31 7.27 -13.05
N ARG A 242 8.48 7.48 -14.09
CA ARG A 242 8.78 8.37 -15.22
C ARG A 242 8.98 9.82 -14.77
N GLU A 243 8.13 10.30 -13.87
CA GLU A 243 8.24 11.67 -13.37
C GLU A 243 9.49 11.86 -12.49
N MET A 244 9.84 10.85 -11.67
CA MET A 244 11.06 10.85 -10.88
C MET A 244 12.32 10.88 -11.75
N THR A 245 12.39 10.05 -12.80
CA THR A 245 13.55 10.06 -13.73
C THR A 245 13.62 11.35 -14.53
N ARG A 246 12.47 11.96 -14.87
CA ARG A 246 12.39 13.28 -15.49
C ARG A 246 12.96 14.36 -14.59
N LEU A 247 12.59 14.39 -13.30
CA LEU A 247 13.12 15.34 -12.31
C LEU A 247 14.64 15.23 -12.14
N ARG A 248 15.21 14.03 -12.32
CA ARG A 248 16.66 13.77 -12.28
C ARG A 248 17.37 13.95 -13.63
N ASN A 249 16.65 14.33 -14.71
CA ASN A 249 17.16 14.46 -16.07
C ASN A 249 17.77 13.18 -16.67
N TRP A 250 17.25 11.99 -16.32
CA TRP A 250 17.72 10.71 -16.84
C TRP A 250 16.95 10.28 -18.08
N LEU A 251 17.39 10.75 -19.26
CA LEU A 251 16.71 10.50 -20.54
C LEU A 251 16.59 9.00 -20.87
N SER A 252 17.68 8.24 -20.76
CA SER A 252 17.70 6.80 -21.07
C SER A 252 16.69 6.03 -20.21
N ALA A 253 16.73 6.26 -18.89
CA ALA A 253 15.76 5.66 -17.97
C ALA A 253 14.31 6.10 -18.30
N THR A 254 14.08 7.37 -18.60
CA THR A 254 12.74 7.85 -18.98
C THR A 254 12.19 7.12 -20.22
N ILE A 255 13.00 6.92 -21.25
CA ILE A 255 12.62 6.18 -22.46
C ILE A 255 12.31 4.72 -22.12
N ASN A 256 13.16 4.05 -21.33
CA ASN A 256 12.95 2.67 -20.95
C ASN A 256 11.65 2.46 -20.15
N ILE A 257 11.28 3.42 -19.28
CA ILE A 257 10.00 3.38 -18.55
C ILE A 257 8.83 3.52 -19.52
N VAL A 258 8.92 4.40 -20.52
CA VAL A 258 7.86 4.55 -21.54
C VAL A 258 7.69 3.27 -22.35
N VAL A 259 8.79 2.62 -22.74
CA VAL A 259 8.76 1.31 -23.42
C VAL A 259 8.09 0.26 -22.53
N LEU A 260 8.49 0.18 -21.26
CA LEU A 260 7.88 -0.76 -20.30
C LEU A 260 6.38 -0.49 -20.11
N GLN A 261 5.97 0.78 -20.03
CA GLN A 261 4.57 1.18 -19.96
C GLN A 261 3.78 0.75 -21.20
N GLN A 262 4.37 0.88 -22.38
CA GLN A 262 3.76 0.39 -23.63
C GLN A 262 3.66 -1.13 -23.64
N MET A 263 4.67 -1.87 -23.15
CA MET A 263 4.61 -3.33 -23.02
C MET A 263 3.46 -3.79 -22.12
N CYS A 264 3.25 -3.11 -20.98
CA CYS A 264 2.13 -3.38 -20.09
C CYS A 264 0.77 -3.16 -20.76
N HIS A 265 0.64 -2.11 -21.58
CA HIS A 265 -0.63 -1.77 -22.24
C HIS A 265 -0.92 -2.63 -23.48
N SER A 266 0.09 -2.93 -24.29
CA SER A 266 -0.06 -3.52 -25.64
C SER A 266 -0.27 -5.03 -25.64
N ALA A 267 -0.13 -5.68 -24.49
CA ALA A 267 -0.40 -7.11 -24.31
C ALA A 267 -1.86 -7.40 -23.87
N ARG A 268 -2.77 -6.43 -24.01
CA ARG A 268 -4.22 -6.62 -23.90
C ARG A 268 -4.82 -7.36 -25.10
#